data_AF-A0A8C5HIC7-F1
#
_entry.id   AF-A0A8C5HIC7-F1
#
_cell.length_a   1.000
_cell.length_b   1.000
_cell.length_c   1.000
_cell.angle_alpha   90.00
_cell.angle_beta   90.00
_cell.angle_gamma   90.00
#
_symmetry.space_group_name_H-M   'P 1'
#
loop_
_entity.id
_entity.type
_entity.pdbx_description
1 polymer ?
#
loop_
_entity_poly.entity_id
_entity_poly.type
_entity_poly.pdbx_seq_one_letter_code
_entity_poly.pdbx_strand_id
1 'polypeptide(L)'
;FEKIWMKTIQNKFIPIYGRAREQVKVSLSMGLFNNFTKSFSGGKYSWGQLNPKAKMCYNWRVKGLCLPTTAFYLPMPGALEYQFVYVDGTGRVCAQSSAFTFAAPKPLDELETVKEEQEEEEDGEEELLLVIPRAQLLQTRLDECVRKQEDLQRALGEARNEAEREKEKGEKAKSEWERERGSLMEEISELRESLRQTCKLQKKEEENEKVAKQWSAVKVESEQQITELQKELRALTERDTLNSKEMERQVPKQHLCCMSLVFLQVDRDGALMEVRGLQDRLEVSDHVTGCLRRELRELGTRQTHMHAELHQARMQVAQLTLQLSEDNLLLREERANWALEREAFKHAAEIAKNKLNDLSCELERKEEWLQEERMERERLEVGLSIQKDVKKVSQSRTQSPAFFRAMFVNYSDAGTNREASRNPEQTVLHNIM
;
A
#
# COMPACT_ATOMS: atom_id res chain seq x y z
N PHE A 1 -4.25 -9.95 -41.90
CA PHE A 1 -3.49 -9.99 -40.63
C PHE A 1 -4.39 -10.13 -39.40
N GLU A 2 -5.38 -9.26 -39.20
CA GLU A 2 -6.25 -9.25 -37.99
C GLU A 2 -6.92 -10.59 -37.64
N LYS A 3 -7.38 -11.37 -38.64
CA LYS A 3 -8.00 -12.70 -38.42
C LYS A 3 -7.07 -13.76 -37.82
N ILE A 4 -5.75 -13.58 -37.88
CA ILE A 4 -4.76 -14.48 -37.26
C ILE A 4 -4.53 -14.09 -35.80
N TRP A 5 -4.60 -12.79 -35.49
CA TRP A 5 -4.36 -12.24 -34.16
C TRP A 5 -5.50 -12.61 -33.19
N MET A 6 -6.76 -12.42 -33.60
CA MET A 6 -7.95 -12.85 -32.84
C MET A 6 -7.93 -14.35 -32.47
N LYS A 7 -7.49 -15.21 -33.39
CA LYS A 7 -7.45 -16.67 -33.20
C LYS A 7 -6.37 -17.14 -32.21
N THR A 8 -5.37 -16.30 -31.94
CA THR A 8 -4.29 -16.58 -30.99
C THR A 8 -4.70 -16.24 -29.54
N ILE A 9 -5.62 -15.29 -29.37
CA ILE A 9 -6.12 -14.85 -28.05
C ILE A 9 -7.17 -15.82 -27.51
N GLN A 10 -8.09 -16.32 -28.35
CA GLN A 10 -9.12 -17.27 -27.91
C GLN A 10 -8.57 -18.64 -27.46
N ASN A 11 -7.39 -19.05 -27.94
CA ASN A 11 -6.78 -20.35 -27.60
C ASN A 11 -5.99 -20.36 -26.28
N LYS A 12 -5.95 -19.26 -25.52
CA LYS A 12 -5.19 -19.16 -24.25
C LYS A 12 -6.03 -18.94 -22.99
N PHE A 13 -7.37 -18.90 -23.08
CA PHE A 13 -8.21 -18.41 -21.97
C PHE A 13 -9.55 -19.16 -21.75
N ILE A 14 -9.51 -20.44 -21.36
CA ILE A 14 -10.51 -21.09 -20.47
C ILE A 14 -9.80 -22.21 -19.65
N PRO A 15 -10.33 -22.73 -18.53
CA PRO A 15 -9.87 -22.31 -17.20
C PRO A 15 -9.24 -23.44 -16.36
N ILE A 16 -8.28 -23.10 -15.50
CA ILE A 16 -7.79 -24.01 -14.45
C ILE A 16 -8.63 -23.78 -13.18
N TYR A 17 -9.75 -24.49 -13.08
CA TYR A 17 -10.48 -24.67 -11.81
C TYR A 17 -10.38 -26.12 -11.38
N GLY A 18 -9.69 -26.38 -10.25
CA GLY A 18 -9.79 -27.66 -9.57
C GLY A 18 -8.58 -28.04 -8.71
N ARG A 19 -8.91 -28.56 -7.51
CA ARG A 19 -8.12 -29.53 -6.72
C ARG A 19 -6.99 -29.00 -5.81
N ALA A 20 -7.38 -28.56 -4.62
CA ALA A 20 -6.72 -28.94 -3.36
C ALA A 20 -7.72 -28.83 -2.20
N ARG A 21 -8.05 -29.95 -1.53
CA ARG A 21 -8.96 -30.01 -0.37
C ARG A 21 -8.66 -31.25 0.49
N GLU A 22 -7.69 -31.12 1.38
CA GLU A 22 -7.37 -32.08 2.46
C GLU A 22 -6.81 -31.23 3.61
N GLN A 23 -7.53 -31.07 4.73
CA GLN A 23 -7.65 -32.05 5.83
C GLN A 23 -6.30 -32.45 6.44
N VAL A 24 -5.88 -31.71 7.47
CA VAL A 24 -5.09 -32.29 8.56
C VAL A 24 -5.93 -32.20 9.83
N LYS A 25 -6.14 -33.38 10.43
CA LYS A 25 -6.96 -33.62 11.61
C LYS A 25 -6.06 -34.33 12.61
N VAL A 26 -5.67 -33.66 13.68
CA VAL A 26 -4.94 -34.29 14.79
C VAL A 26 -5.76 -34.14 16.06
N SER A 27 -6.23 -35.28 16.54
CA SER A 27 -7.01 -35.43 17.77
C SER A 27 -6.11 -35.63 18.98
N LEU A 28 -6.65 -35.32 20.17
CA LEU A 28 -6.04 -35.62 21.46
C LEU A 28 -5.60 -37.09 21.60
N SER A 29 -4.56 -37.31 22.41
CA SER A 29 -4.36 -38.58 23.14
C SER A 29 -3.79 -38.33 24.54
N MET A 30 -4.49 -38.82 25.56
CA MET A 30 -3.99 -38.91 26.94
C MET A 30 -3.00 -40.08 27.08
N GLY A 31 -2.05 -39.96 28.02
CA GLY A 31 -1.20 -41.05 28.51
C GLY A 31 -0.07 -40.49 29.38
N LEU A 32 -0.16 -40.45 30.72
CA LEU A 32 -0.10 -41.53 31.72
C LEU A 32 1.31 -41.76 32.29
N PHE A 33 1.39 -41.86 33.64
CA PHE A 33 2.50 -42.41 34.47
C PHE A 33 3.80 -41.56 34.52
N ASN A 34 4.46 -41.27 35.65
CA ASN A 34 4.47 -41.91 36.97
C ASN A 34 5.33 -41.07 37.96
N ASN A 35 5.00 -41.14 39.26
CA ASN A 35 5.92 -41.06 40.42
C ASN A 35 7.08 -40.04 40.46
N PHE A 36 7.04 -39.12 41.43
CA PHE A 36 8.13 -39.02 42.40
C PHE A 36 7.67 -38.51 43.77
N THR A 37 7.83 -39.33 44.81
CA THR A 37 7.67 -38.92 46.20
C THR A 37 8.94 -38.25 46.71
N LYS A 38 8.84 -37.07 47.33
CA LYS A 38 9.91 -36.57 48.21
C LYS A 38 9.35 -35.72 49.36
N SER A 39 9.65 -36.14 50.58
CA SER A 39 9.34 -35.44 51.82
C SER A 39 10.51 -34.54 52.22
N PHE A 40 10.26 -33.38 52.83
CA PHE A 40 11.10 -32.68 53.83
C PHE A 40 10.26 -31.48 54.33
N SER A 41 9.55 -31.51 55.47
CA SER A 41 10.00 -31.43 56.86
C SER A 41 10.69 -30.10 57.25
N GLY A 42 9.99 -29.24 57.99
CA GLY A 42 10.56 -28.09 58.70
C GLY A 42 9.49 -27.16 59.30
N GLY A 43 9.58 -26.82 60.59
CA GLY A 43 8.74 -25.77 61.22
C GLY A 43 7.71 -26.26 62.25
N LYS A 44 8.14 -26.50 63.50
CA LYS A 44 7.24 -26.71 64.64
C LYS A 44 6.80 -25.38 65.26
N TYR A 45 5.51 -25.20 65.49
CA TYR A 45 5.03 -24.41 66.64
C TYR A 45 3.86 -25.14 67.32
N SER A 46 4.08 -25.60 68.55
CA SER A 46 3.08 -26.24 69.39
C SER A 46 2.51 -25.25 70.39
N TRP A 47 1.20 -25.01 70.35
CA TRP A 47 0.49 -24.35 71.45
C TRP A 47 -0.48 -25.31 72.13
N GLY A 48 -0.21 -25.56 73.41
CA GLY A 48 -1.14 -25.94 74.48
C GLY A 48 -2.30 -26.88 74.20
N GLN A 49 -2.24 -28.08 74.79
CA GLN A 49 -3.43 -28.89 75.06
C GLN A 49 -4.47 -28.09 75.85
N LEU A 50 -5.62 -27.79 75.24
CA LEU A 50 -6.80 -27.28 75.93
C LEU A 50 -7.88 -28.35 76.01
N ASN A 51 -8.47 -28.47 77.20
CA ASN A 51 -9.30 -29.59 77.62
C ASN A 51 -10.66 -29.62 76.87
N PRO A 52 -11.01 -30.70 76.13
CA PRO A 52 -12.13 -30.70 75.17
C PRO A 52 -13.55 -30.80 75.79
N LYS A 53 -13.74 -30.31 77.03
CA LYS A 53 -15.03 -30.32 77.74
C LYS A 53 -15.50 -28.96 78.28
N ALA A 54 -14.83 -27.87 77.91
CA ALA A 54 -15.35 -26.52 78.18
C ALA A 54 -16.42 -26.12 77.13
N LYS A 55 -17.70 -26.28 77.47
CA LYS A 55 -18.79 -25.63 76.73
C LYS A 55 -18.75 -24.11 77.00
N MET A 56 -18.05 -23.35 76.16
CA MET A 56 -18.12 -21.89 76.21
C MET A 56 -19.45 -21.39 75.63
N CYS A 57 -20.37 -21.02 76.50
CA CYS A 57 -21.59 -20.30 76.11
C CYS A 57 -21.29 -18.79 76.06
N TYR A 58 -21.12 -18.26 74.84
CA TYR A 58 -20.93 -16.82 74.63
C TYR A 58 -22.22 -16.06 74.93
N ASN A 59 -22.24 -15.31 76.03
CA ASN A 59 -23.37 -14.45 76.41
C ASN A 59 -22.95 -12.98 76.31
N TRP A 60 -23.39 -12.32 75.24
CA TRP A 60 -23.17 -10.89 75.05
C TRP A 60 -24.02 -10.09 76.05
N ARG A 61 -23.38 -9.28 76.90
CA ARG A 61 -24.08 -8.40 77.85
C ARG A 61 -23.72 -6.94 77.57
N VAL A 62 -24.61 -6.25 76.88
CA VAL A 62 -24.56 -4.79 76.71
C VAL A 62 -24.87 -4.14 78.06
N LYS A 63 -24.08 -3.14 78.48
CA LYS A 63 -24.42 -2.33 79.65
C LYS A 63 -25.60 -1.41 79.31
N GLY A 64 -26.73 -1.60 79.99
CA GLY A 64 -27.74 -0.54 80.15
C GLY A 64 -29.02 -0.62 79.32
N LEU A 65 -29.30 -1.69 78.56
CA LEU A 65 -30.61 -1.85 77.92
C LEU A 65 -31.03 -3.32 77.77
N CYS A 66 -32.18 -3.71 78.33
CA CYS A 66 -32.84 -4.98 78.03
C CYS A 66 -33.80 -4.76 76.86
N LEU A 67 -33.41 -5.21 75.66
CA LEU A 67 -34.32 -5.34 74.51
C LEU A 67 -34.60 -6.83 74.23
N PRO A 68 -35.81 -7.18 73.75
CA PRO A 68 -36.18 -8.56 73.48
C PRO A 68 -35.31 -9.17 72.37
N THR A 69 -35.17 -10.49 72.41
CA THR A 69 -34.23 -11.27 71.59
C THR A 69 -34.49 -11.19 70.09
N THR A 70 -33.76 -10.31 69.41
CA THR A 70 -33.44 -10.43 67.98
C THR A 70 -32.01 -10.96 67.88
N ALA A 71 -31.84 -12.18 67.35
CA ALA A 71 -30.54 -12.87 67.32
C ALA A 71 -29.61 -12.33 66.23
N PHE A 72 -28.98 -11.19 66.48
CA PHE A 72 -27.81 -10.75 65.72
C PHE A 72 -26.58 -11.53 66.18
N TYR A 73 -26.00 -12.34 65.30
CA TYR A 73 -24.81 -13.16 65.60
C TYR A 73 -23.53 -12.34 65.81
N LEU A 74 -23.53 -11.07 65.38
CA LEU A 74 -22.45 -10.12 65.55
C LEU A 74 -22.98 -8.82 66.18
N PRO A 75 -22.26 -8.21 67.13
CA PRO A 75 -22.57 -6.89 67.68
C PRO A 75 -22.75 -5.81 66.59
N MET A 76 -23.74 -4.92 66.76
CA MET A 76 -23.93 -3.82 65.81
C MET A 76 -22.80 -2.79 65.96
N PRO A 77 -22.26 -2.28 64.84
CA PRO A 77 -21.30 -1.19 64.88
C PRO A 77 -21.90 0.10 65.44
N GLY A 78 -21.13 0.84 66.24
CA GLY A 78 -21.54 2.10 66.84
C GLY A 78 -20.81 2.42 68.14
N ALA A 79 -21.28 3.45 68.85
CA ALA A 79 -20.72 3.91 70.13
C ALA A 79 -21.06 3.01 71.34
N LEU A 80 -21.69 1.85 71.11
CA LEU A 80 -21.99 0.88 72.16
C LEU A 80 -20.71 0.13 72.56
N GLU A 81 -20.38 0.21 73.84
CA GLU A 81 -19.28 -0.54 74.44
C GLU A 81 -19.71 -1.98 74.74
N TYR A 82 -18.94 -2.92 74.21
CA TYR A 82 -19.04 -4.35 74.45
C TYR A 82 -17.87 -4.80 75.33
N GLN A 83 -18.06 -5.89 76.06
CA GLN A 83 -17.09 -6.41 77.01
C GLN A 83 -17.23 -7.93 77.06
N PHE A 84 -16.15 -8.68 76.90
CA PHE A 84 -16.18 -10.12 77.08
C PHE A 84 -16.27 -10.43 78.58
N VAL A 85 -17.25 -11.27 78.94
CA VAL A 85 -17.49 -11.68 80.33
C VAL A 85 -17.26 -13.18 80.40
N TYR A 86 -16.23 -13.58 81.14
CA TYR A 86 -15.92 -14.99 81.39
C TYR A 86 -16.71 -15.45 82.61
N VAL A 87 -17.44 -16.55 82.45
CA VAL A 87 -18.37 -17.08 83.44
C VAL A 87 -17.96 -18.52 83.76
N ASP A 88 -17.91 -18.86 85.04
CA ASP A 88 -17.59 -20.22 85.48
C ASP A 88 -18.76 -21.21 85.30
N GLY A 89 -18.50 -22.49 85.55
CA GLY A 89 -19.51 -23.55 85.46
C GLY A 89 -20.68 -23.44 86.45
N THR A 90 -20.64 -22.48 87.40
CA THR A 90 -21.73 -22.15 88.34
C THR A 90 -22.50 -20.89 87.93
N GLY A 91 -22.13 -20.24 86.82
CA GLY A 91 -22.76 -19.01 86.34
C GLY A 91 -22.20 -17.72 86.98
N ARG A 92 -21.09 -17.79 87.71
CA ARG A 92 -20.44 -16.61 88.33
C ARG A 92 -19.41 -16.01 87.38
N VAL A 93 -19.34 -14.68 87.31
CA VAL A 93 -18.33 -13.98 86.51
C VAL A 93 -16.98 -14.11 87.19
N CYS A 94 -16.00 -14.66 86.48
CA CYS A 94 -14.65 -14.91 86.98
C CYS A 94 -13.57 -14.04 86.31
N ALA A 95 -13.84 -13.48 85.12
CA ALA A 95 -13.00 -12.43 84.52
C ALA A 95 -13.81 -11.54 83.55
N GLN A 96 -13.28 -10.36 83.22
CA GLN A 96 -13.87 -9.43 82.25
C GLN A 96 -12.76 -8.76 81.43
N SER A 97 -12.98 -8.56 80.12
CA SER A 97 -12.05 -7.79 79.26
C SER A 97 -12.13 -6.29 79.55
N SER A 98 -11.26 -5.48 78.93
CA SER A 98 -11.57 -4.05 78.75
C SER A 98 -12.82 -3.87 77.88
N ALA A 99 -13.49 -2.73 78.02
CA ALA A 99 -14.56 -2.33 77.10
C ALA A 99 -13.98 -1.99 75.71
N PHE A 100 -14.73 -2.28 74.65
CA PHE A 100 -14.36 -1.99 73.27
C PHE A 100 -15.61 -1.75 72.42
N THR A 101 -15.51 -0.93 71.37
CA THR A 101 -16.60 -0.65 70.43
C THR A 101 -16.36 -1.38 69.11
N PHE A 102 -17.44 -1.71 68.39
CA PHE A 102 -17.35 -2.15 67.01
C PHE A 102 -17.47 -0.93 66.08
N ALA A 103 -16.45 -0.66 65.30
CA ALA A 103 -16.52 0.34 64.23
C ALA A 103 -17.23 -0.26 63.02
N ALA A 104 -17.99 0.56 62.27
CA ALA A 104 -18.47 0.12 60.96
C ALA A 104 -17.25 -0.10 60.06
N PRO A 105 -17.21 -1.16 59.23
CA PRO A 105 -16.16 -1.29 58.23
C PRO A 105 -16.18 -0.01 57.38
N LYS A 106 -15.04 0.68 57.32
CA LYS A 106 -14.89 1.84 56.44
C LYS A 106 -15.21 1.37 55.01
N PRO A 107 -15.91 2.16 54.18
CA PRO A 107 -16.03 1.83 52.78
C PRO A 107 -14.60 1.69 52.23
N LEU A 108 -14.28 0.49 51.76
CA LEU A 108 -13.04 0.25 51.04
C LEU A 108 -13.13 1.07 49.75
N ASP A 109 -12.05 1.75 49.38
CA ASP A 109 -11.86 2.22 48.01
C ASP A 109 -12.15 1.02 47.10
N GLU A 110 -12.93 1.19 46.03
CA GLU A 110 -13.34 0.06 45.18
C GLU A 110 -12.08 -0.69 44.71
N LEU A 111 -11.85 -1.90 45.23
CA LEU A 111 -10.62 -2.66 44.96
C LEU A 111 -10.87 -3.57 43.75
N GLU A 112 -10.00 -3.49 42.76
CA GLU A 112 -10.02 -4.37 41.58
C GLU A 112 -8.82 -5.32 41.63
N THR A 113 -9.09 -6.62 41.44
CA THR A 113 -8.06 -7.65 41.26
C THR A 113 -7.60 -7.65 39.80
N VAL A 114 -6.36 -7.23 39.57
CA VAL A 114 -5.72 -7.23 38.26
C VAL A 114 -4.72 -8.40 38.23
N LYS A 115 -4.63 -9.11 37.11
CA LYS A 115 -3.53 -10.07 36.90
C LYS A 115 -2.25 -9.28 36.68
N GLU A 116 -1.19 -9.61 37.41
CA GLU A 116 0.13 -9.06 37.09
C GLU A 116 0.61 -9.71 35.79
N GLU A 117 0.75 -8.91 34.73
CA GLU A 117 1.33 -9.35 33.46
C GLU A 117 2.85 -9.51 33.66
N GLN A 118 3.26 -10.67 34.17
CA GLN A 118 4.67 -11.06 34.17
C GLN A 118 5.09 -11.35 32.73
N GLU A 119 6.19 -10.72 32.29
CA GLU A 119 6.84 -11.07 31.04
C GLU A 119 7.28 -12.55 31.10
N GLU A 120 7.07 -13.28 30.01
CA GLU A 120 7.13 -14.75 29.94
C GLU A 120 8.50 -15.34 30.37
N GLU A 121 8.69 -15.63 31.66
CA GLU A 121 9.75 -16.52 32.16
C GLU A 121 9.21 -17.95 32.32
N GLU A 122 9.96 -18.92 31.80
CA GLU A 122 9.56 -20.34 31.75
C GLU A 122 9.45 -20.99 33.15
N ASP A 123 8.53 -21.95 33.28
CA ASP A 123 8.30 -22.81 34.46
C ASP A 123 7.76 -22.16 35.76
N GLY A 124 6.48 -21.73 35.72
CA GLY A 124 5.65 -21.69 36.94
C GLY A 124 4.55 -20.63 36.98
N GLU A 125 3.40 -20.88 36.34
CA GLU A 125 2.21 -20.01 36.37
C GLU A 125 1.52 -19.97 37.75
N GLU A 126 2.15 -19.36 38.76
CA GLU A 126 1.44 -18.83 39.93
C GLU A 126 0.81 -17.47 39.53
N GLU A 127 -0.46 -17.49 39.09
CA GLU A 127 -1.20 -16.26 38.75
C GLU A 127 -1.34 -15.33 39.97
N LEU A 128 -0.39 -14.42 40.14
CA LEU A 128 -0.40 -13.41 41.20
C LEU A 128 -1.46 -12.34 40.87
N LEU A 129 -2.58 -12.41 41.62
CA LEU A 129 -3.66 -11.43 41.57
C LEU A 129 -3.32 -10.23 42.45
N LEU A 130 -2.96 -9.11 41.82
CA LEU A 130 -2.65 -7.86 42.48
C LEU A 130 -3.93 -7.07 42.76
N VAL A 131 -4.19 -6.77 44.04
CA VAL A 131 -5.36 -5.99 44.47
C VAL A 131 -4.99 -4.52 44.51
N ILE A 132 -5.51 -3.73 43.56
CA ILE A 132 -5.21 -2.30 43.41
C ILE A 132 -6.51 -1.48 43.61
N PRO A 133 -6.46 -0.30 44.25
CA PRO A 133 -7.57 0.64 44.20
C PRO A 133 -7.93 1.01 42.76
N ARG A 134 -9.20 0.86 42.39
CA ARG A 134 -9.75 1.14 41.05
C ARG A 134 -9.35 2.50 40.50
N ALA A 135 -9.33 3.54 41.34
CA ALA A 135 -8.91 4.87 40.96
C ALA A 135 -7.45 4.91 40.43
N GLN A 136 -6.55 4.13 41.01
CA GLN A 136 -5.16 4.03 40.56
C GLN A 136 -5.06 3.26 39.23
N LEU A 137 -5.79 2.15 39.07
CA LEU A 137 -5.82 1.42 37.79
C LEU A 137 -6.36 2.30 36.65
N LEU A 138 -7.44 3.04 36.91
CA LEU A 138 -8.02 3.97 35.94
C LEU A 138 -7.06 5.11 35.59
N GLN A 139 -6.28 5.62 36.55
CA GLN A 139 -5.24 6.62 36.27
C GLN A 139 -4.15 6.04 35.37
N THR A 140 -3.61 4.85 35.66
CA THR A 140 -2.59 4.20 34.82
C THR A 140 -3.10 3.97 33.39
N ARG A 141 -4.34 3.47 33.24
CA ARG A 141 -4.96 3.30 31.92
C ARG A 141 -5.21 4.62 31.18
N LEU A 142 -5.53 5.69 31.90
CA LEU A 142 -5.65 7.03 31.31
C LEU A 142 -4.29 7.54 30.81
N ASP A 143 -3.25 7.43 31.63
CA ASP A 143 -1.88 7.86 31.29
C ASP A 143 -1.35 7.07 30.07
N GLU A 144 -1.62 5.77 29.99
CA GLU A 144 -1.33 4.96 28.81
C GLU A 144 -2.08 5.42 27.56
N CYS A 145 -3.38 5.69 27.67
CA CYS A 145 -4.19 6.19 26.55
C CYS A 145 -3.67 7.53 26.04
N VAL A 146 -3.24 8.42 26.95
CA VAL A 146 -2.61 9.71 26.58
C VAL A 146 -1.29 9.47 25.85
N ARG A 147 -0.40 8.61 26.36
CA ARG A 147 0.87 8.27 25.66
C ARG A 147 0.62 7.66 24.28
N LYS A 148 -0.28 6.68 24.18
CA LYS A 148 -0.70 6.06 22.91
C LYS A 148 -1.25 7.11 21.94
N GLN A 149 -1.99 8.10 22.41
CA GLN A 149 -2.49 9.21 21.59
C GLN A 149 -1.35 10.13 21.11
N GLU A 150 -0.38 10.48 21.96
CA GLU A 150 0.79 11.29 21.61
C GLU A 150 1.69 10.59 20.58
N ASP A 151 1.94 9.29 20.76
CA ASP A 151 2.73 8.49 19.83
C ASP A 151 2.04 8.34 18.47
N LEU A 152 0.70 8.14 18.45
CA LEU A 152 -0.08 8.16 17.21
C LEU A 152 -0.06 9.53 16.52
N GLN A 153 -0.12 10.64 17.28
CA GLN A 153 0.00 11.99 16.71
C GLN A 153 1.40 12.23 16.12
N ARG A 154 2.46 11.73 16.78
CA ARG A 154 3.84 11.80 16.27
C ARG A 154 3.98 11.01 14.96
N ALA A 155 3.52 9.76 14.94
CA ALA A 155 3.56 8.89 13.77
C ALA A 155 2.76 9.47 12.58
N LEU A 156 1.59 10.08 12.83
CA LEU A 156 0.82 10.79 11.81
C LEU A 156 1.57 12.01 11.24
N GLY A 157 2.28 12.76 12.09
CA GLY A 157 3.14 13.86 11.66
C GLY A 157 4.32 13.39 10.78
N GLU A 158 4.99 12.32 11.19
CA GLU A 158 6.10 11.70 10.44
C GLU A 158 5.64 11.15 9.09
N ALA A 159 4.53 10.40 9.06
CA ALA A 159 3.93 9.88 7.83
C ALA A 159 3.49 10.98 6.86
N ARG A 160 2.94 12.08 7.38
CA ARG A 160 2.62 13.27 6.57
C ARG A 160 3.87 13.91 5.98
N ASN A 161 4.92 14.09 6.78
CA ASN A 161 6.19 14.67 6.32
C ASN A 161 6.89 13.78 5.28
N GLU A 162 6.79 12.45 5.38
CA GLU A 162 7.24 11.52 4.34
C GLU A 162 6.44 11.69 3.05
N ALA A 163 5.11 11.74 3.14
CA ALA A 163 4.24 11.93 1.97
C ALA A 163 4.50 13.28 1.25
N GLU A 164 4.75 14.37 2.01
CA GLU A 164 5.14 15.66 1.44
C GLU A 164 6.52 15.59 0.77
N ARG A 165 7.52 14.90 1.36
CA ARG A 165 8.84 14.69 0.74
C ARG A 165 8.80 13.82 -0.52
N GLU A 166 8.01 12.76 -0.55
CA GLU A 166 7.81 11.94 -1.75
C GLU A 166 7.08 12.71 -2.85
N LYS A 167 6.10 13.55 -2.50
CA LYS A 167 5.44 14.47 -3.45
C LYS A 167 6.46 15.45 -4.06
N GLU A 168 7.32 16.07 -3.26
CA GLU A 168 8.39 16.94 -3.77
C GLU A 168 9.37 16.22 -4.69
N LYS A 169 9.82 15.00 -4.34
CA LYS A 169 10.69 14.18 -5.21
C LYS A 169 10.00 13.88 -6.54
N GLY A 170 8.72 13.50 -6.49
CA GLY A 170 7.90 13.24 -7.68
C GLY A 170 7.66 14.48 -8.55
N GLU A 171 7.54 15.67 -7.95
CA GLU A 171 7.46 16.94 -8.68
C GLU A 171 8.79 17.31 -9.35
N LYS A 172 9.92 17.17 -8.63
CA LYS A 172 11.27 17.40 -9.17
C LYS A 172 11.56 16.49 -10.38
N ALA A 173 11.31 15.19 -10.24
CA ALA A 173 11.49 14.21 -11.31
C ALA A 173 10.61 14.49 -12.54
N LYS A 174 9.36 14.95 -12.34
CA LYS A 174 8.50 15.39 -13.45
C LYS A 174 9.08 16.62 -14.16
N SER A 175 9.51 17.64 -13.42
CA SER A 175 10.10 18.84 -14.01
C SER A 175 11.43 18.57 -14.73
N GLU A 176 12.21 17.59 -14.27
CA GLU A 176 13.42 17.11 -14.96
C GLU A 176 13.06 16.42 -16.29
N TRP A 177 12.14 15.45 -16.26
CA TRP A 177 11.67 14.76 -17.46
C TRP A 177 11.02 15.71 -18.49
N GLU A 178 10.25 16.70 -18.03
CA GLU A 178 9.67 17.71 -18.93
C GLU A 178 10.72 18.62 -19.57
N ARG A 179 11.82 18.92 -18.86
CA ARG A 179 12.95 19.70 -19.37
C ARG A 179 13.74 18.92 -20.42
N GLU A 180 14.05 17.65 -20.14
CA GLU A 180 14.71 16.75 -21.11
C GLU A 180 13.85 16.54 -22.36
N ARG A 181 12.55 16.30 -22.18
CA ARG A 181 11.58 16.21 -23.28
C ARG A 181 11.52 17.52 -24.09
N GLY A 182 11.61 18.67 -23.44
CA GLY A 182 11.70 19.98 -24.09
C GLY A 182 12.94 20.08 -24.98
N SER A 183 14.12 19.82 -24.41
CA SER A 183 15.41 19.85 -25.13
C SER A 183 15.44 18.88 -26.32
N LEU A 184 14.92 17.65 -26.17
CA LEU A 184 14.82 16.70 -27.28
C LEU A 184 13.83 17.16 -28.37
N MET A 185 12.74 17.84 -28.01
CA MET A 185 11.83 18.42 -29.00
C MET A 185 12.45 19.60 -29.76
N GLU A 186 13.27 20.42 -29.07
CA GLU A 186 14.06 21.49 -29.68
C GLU A 186 15.09 20.91 -30.67
N GLU A 187 15.90 19.93 -30.25
CA GLU A 187 16.87 19.24 -31.12
C GLU A 187 16.19 18.61 -32.36
N ILE A 188 15.07 17.90 -32.17
CA ILE A 188 14.29 17.35 -33.29
C ILE A 188 13.79 18.46 -34.23
N SER A 189 13.46 19.65 -33.70
CA SER A 189 13.03 20.79 -34.51
C SER A 189 14.18 21.39 -35.33
N GLU A 190 15.36 21.51 -34.72
CA GLU A 190 16.60 21.99 -35.37
C GLU A 190 17.08 21.03 -36.44
N LEU A 191 17.14 19.73 -36.15
CA LEU A 191 17.50 18.69 -37.13
C LEU A 191 16.53 18.67 -38.32
N ARG A 192 15.22 18.87 -38.06
CA ARG A 192 14.22 19.00 -39.14
C ARG A 192 14.40 20.27 -39.97
N GLU A 193 14.81 21.39 -39.37
CA GLU A 193 15.08 22.61 -40.13
C GLU A 193 16.39 22.51 -40.92
N SER A 194 17.46 21.99 -40.32
CA SER A 194 18.72 21.65 -40.99
C SER A 194 18.48 20.75 -42.21
N LEU A 195 17.69 19.69 -42.06
CA LEU A 195 17.32 18.81 -43.17
C LEU A 195 16.48 19.53 -44.26
N ARG A 196 15.61 20.48 -43.88
CA ARG A 196 14.89 21.33 -44.85
C ARG A 196 15.85 22.26 -45.59
N GLN A 197 16.91 22.74 -44.94
CA GLN A 197 17.91 23.61 -45.55
C GLN A 197 18.84 22.85 -46.49
N THR A 198 19.36 21.69 -46.09
CA THR A 198 20.19 20.84 -46.97
C THR A 198 19.40 20.36 -48.20
N CYS A 199 18.14 19.95 -48.04
CA CYS A 199 17.25 19.65 -49.18
C CYS A 199 17.07 20.85 -50.14
N LYS A 200 17.01 22.09 -49.63
CA LYS A 200 16.91 23.30 -50.47
C LYS A 200 18.22 23.59 -51.21
N LEU A 201 19.37 23.33 -50.59
CA LEU A 201 20.69 23.49 -51.21
C LEU A 201 20.91 22.45 -52.31
N GLN A 202 20.63 21.17 -52.05
CA GLN A 202 20.73 20.10 -53.05
C GLN A 202 19.90 20.38 -54.30
N LYS A 203 18.66 20.88 -54.16
CA LYS A 203 17.84 21.28 -55.32
C LYS A 203 18.47 22.39 -56.16
N LYS A 204 19.11 23.37 -55.52
CA LYS A 204 19.87 24.42 -56.22
C LYS A 204 21.13 23.88 -56.88
N GLU A 205 21.80 22.91 -56.27
CA GLU A 205 22.94 22.23 -56.88
C GLU A 205 22.52 21.41 -58.11
N GLU A 206 21.40 20.67 -58.05
CA GLU A 206 20.83 19.98 -59.22
C GLU A 206 20.42 20.95 -60.35
N GLU A 207 19.84 22.11 -60.01
CA GLU A 207 19.52 23.17 -60.97
C GLU A 207 20.80 23.76 -61.59
N ASN A 208 21.80 24.08 -60.78
CA ASN A 208 23.11 24.55 -61.23
C ASN A 208 23.83 23.50 -62.10
N GLU A 209 23.72 22.21 -61.78
CA GLU A 209 24.31 21.12 -62.57
C GLU A 209 23.62 20.99 -63.94
N LYS A 210 22.28 21.15 -64.00
CA LYS A 210 21.53 21.22 -65.27
C LYS A 210 21.97 22.42 -66.11
N VAL A 211 22.10 23.60 -65.49
CA VAL A 211 22.60 24.82 -66.17
C VAL A 211 24.05 24.65 -66.63
N ALA A 212 24.92 24.03 -65.83
CA ALA A 212 26.31 23.77 -66.20
C ALA A 212 26.42 22.76 -67.36
N LYS A 213 25.59 21.70 -67.37
CA LYS A 213 25.48 20.76 -68.49
C LYS A 213 25.01 21.49 -69.76
N GLN A 214 23.99 22.33 -69.67
CA GLN A 214 23.49 23.13 -70.79
C GLN A 214 24.54 24.12 -71.32
N TRP A 215 25.26 24.81 -70.43
CA TRP A 215 26.37 25.71 -70.79
C TRP A 215 27.52 24.94 -71.45
N SER A 216 27.85 23.73 -70.99
CA SER A 216 28.87 22.89 -71.60
C SER A 216 28.48 22.42 -73.01
N ALA A 217 27.20 22.13 -73.26
CA ALA A 217 26.71 21.78 -74.59
C ALA A 217 26.82 22.98 -75.56
N VAL A 218 26.36 24.17 -75.13
CA VAL A 218 26.52 25.42 -75.91
C VAL A 218 28.00 25.73 -76.17
N LYS A 219 28.88 25.49 -75.20
CA LYS A 219 30.33 25.64 -75.39
C LYS A 219 30.86 24.71 -76.46
N VAL A 220 30.49 23.43 -76.45
CA VAL A 220 30.87 22.44 -77.48
C VAL A 220 30.33 22.83 -78.86
N GLU A 221 29.08 23.31 -78.96
CA GLU A 221 28.52 23.81 -80.22
C GLU A 221 29.29 25.05 -80.74
N SER A 222 29.63 26.00 -79.87
CA SER A 222 30.45 27.16 -80.28
C SER A 222 31.88 26.78 -80.66
N GLU A 223 32.49 25.79 -79.98
CA GLU A 223 33.80 25.25 -80.35
C GLU A 223 33.72 24.53 -81.72
N GLN A 224 32.67 23.76 -81.98
CA GLN A 224 32.42 23.15 -83.30
C GLN A 224 32.30 24.21 -84.39
N GLN A 225 31.47 25.24 -84.20
CA GLN A 225 31.34 26.38 -85.13
C GLN A 225 32.68 27.07 -85.39
N ILE A 226 33.49 27.30 -84.35
CA ILE A 226 34.85 27.84 -84.50
C ILE A 226 35.72 26.90 -85.34
N THR A 227 35.67 25.57 -85.13
CA THR A 227 36.44 24.63 -85.97
C THR A 227 35.95 24.56 -87.42
N GLU A 228 34.66 24.78 -87.68
CA GLU A 228 34.10 24.86 -89.03
C GLU A 228 34.54 26.13 -89.73
N LEU A 229 34.40 27.29 -89.09
CA LEU A 229 34.95 28.56 -89.59
C LEU A 229 36.47 28.49 -89.82
N GLN A 230 37.23 27.78 -88.98
CA GLN A 230 38.66 27.52 -89.18
C GLN A 230 38.96 26.53 -90.33
N LYS A 231 38.02 25.67 -90.73
CA LYS A 231 38.14 24.83 -91.93
C LYS A 231 37.81 25.64 -93.18
N GLU A 232 36.77 26.48 -93.12
CA GLU A 232 36.42 27.41 -94.20
C GLU A 232 37.54 28.43 -94.47
N LEU A 233 38.09 29.04 -93.42
CA LEU A 233 39.27 29.91 -93.53
C LEU A 233 40.47 29.16 -94.12
N ARG A 234 40.69 27.89 -93.75
CA ARG A 234 41.73 27.07 -94.39
C ARG A 234 41.44 26.79 -95.87
N ALA A 235 40.21 26.46 -96.24
CA ALA A 235 39.84 26.25 -97.64
C ALA A 235 39.95 27.54 -98.48
N LEU A 236 39.64 28.70 -97.90
CA LEU A 236 39.88 30.02 -98.50
C LEU A 236 41.38 30.29 -98.62
N THR A 237 42.16 30.05 -97.58
CA THR A 237 43.63 30.18 -97.62
C THR A 237 44.24 29.21 -98.64
N GLU A 238 43.71 28.00 -98.79
CA GLU A 238 44.12 27.04 -99.81
C GLU A 238 43.77 27.52 -101.22
N ARG A 239 42.59 28.11 -101.42
CA ARG A 239 42.19 28.79 -102.66
C ARG A 239 43.10 29.99 -102.99
N ASP A 240 43.47 30.78 -101.99
CA ASP A 240 44.44 31.86 -102.14
C ASP A 240 45.85 31.31 -102.40
N THR A 241 46.23 30.18 -101.82
CA THR A 241 47.47 29.49 -102.22
C THR A 241 47.37 28.88 -103.61
N LEU A 242 46.20 28.50 -104.12
CA LEU A 242 46.03 28.06 -105.51
C LEU A 242 46.22 29.23 -106.47
N ASN A 243 45.64 30.40 -106.15
CA ASN A 243 45.89 31.65 -106.86
C ASN A 243 47.39 32.05 -106.78
N SER A 244 48.03 31.85 -105.62
CA SER A 244 49.47 32.12 -105.44
C SER A 244 50.37 31.08 -106.11
N LYS A 245 49.92 29.83 -106.25
CA LYS A 245 50.60 28.73 -106.98
C LYS A 245 50.46 28.86 -108.50
N GLU A 246 49.60 29.77 -108.98
CA GLU A 246 49.64 30.24 -110.37
C GLU A 246 50.81 31.21 -110.62
N MET A 247 51.37 31.81 -109.56
CA MET A 247 52.54 32.69 -109.60
C MET A 247 53.87 32.03 -109.18
N GLU A 248 53.87 30.85 -108.57
CA GLU A 248 55.09 30.12 -108.18
C GLU A 248 55.23 28.75 -108.89
N ARG A 249 55.82 28.79 -110.08
CA ARG A 249 56.43 27.61 -110.74
C ARG A 249 57.82 27.93 -111.30
N GLN A 250 58.81 28.06 -110.42
CA GLN A 250 60.22 27.84 -110.76
C GLN A 250 60.94 26.99 -109.69
N VAL A 251 61.94 26.23 -110.15
CA VAL A 251 62.90 25.40 -109.39
C VAL A 251 62.38 24.06 -108.82
N PRO A 252 63.02 22.90 -109.16
CA PRO A 252 62.59 21.56 -108.71
C PRO A 252 63.70 20.71 -108.04
N LYS A 253 63.34 19.45 -107.69
CA LYS A 253 64.17 18.24 -107.49
C LYS A 253 64.94 18.10 -106.14
N GLN A 254 64.66 17.06 -105.34
CA GLN A 254 65.19 15.67 -105.34
C GLN A 254 66.38 15.47 -104.37
N HIS A 255 66.21 14.60 -103.37
CA HIS A 255 67.18 13.53 -103.10
C HIS A 255 66.58 12.41 -102.24
N LEU A 256 66.69 11.17 -102.68
CA LEU A 256 66.36 9.95 -101.93
C LEU A 256 67.58 9.01 -101.99
N CYS A 257 67.64 8.02 -101.08
CA CYS A 257 68.52 6.84 -101.16
C CYS A 257 69.97 6.97 -100.65
N CYS A 258 70.20 7.53 -99.45
CA CYS A 258 71.46 7.32 -98.70
C CYS A 258 71.26 7.08 -97.19
N MET A 259 70.07 6.60 -96.79
CA MET A 259 69.64 6.51 -95.37
C MET A 259 69.04 5.12 -95.08
N SER A 260 69.81 4.04 -95.25
CA SER A 260 69.34 2.68 -94.92
C SER A 260 69.94 2.15 -93.61
N LEU A 261 71.27 2.09 -93.49
CA LEU A 261 71.93 1.50 -92.31
C LEU A 261 71.84 2.36 -91.05
N VAL A 262 72.05 3.68 -91.16
CA VAL A 262 71.87 4.62 -90.04
C VAL A 262 70.40 4.70 -89.63
N PHE A 263 69.48 4.60 -90.59
CA PHE A 263 68.03 4.64 -90.32
C PHE A 263 67.56 3.38 -89.60
N LEU A 264 68.01 2.19 -90.01
CA LEU A 264 67.79 0.93 -89.27
C LEU A 264 68.39 0.94 -87.85
N GLN A 265 69.49 1.64 -87.63
CA GLN A 265 70.07 1.80 -86.29
C GLN A 265 69.25 2.78 -85.44
N VAL A 266 68.83 3.92 -86.00
CA VAL A 266 67.96 4.89 -85.34
C VAL A 266 66.57 4.31 -85.05
N ASP A 267 65.99 3.52 -85.96
CA ASP A 267 64.73 2.79 -85.74
C ASP A 267 64.86 1.76 -84.63
N ARG A 268 66.00 1.04 -84.56
CA ARG A 268 66.28 0.08 -83.48
C ARG A 268 66.42 0.78 -82.12
N ASP A 269 67.14 1.90 -82.07
CA ASP A 269 67.32 2.68 -80.85
C ASP A 269 66.01 3.38 -80.44
N GLY A 270 65.18 3.78 -81.40
CA GLY A 270 63.80 4.24 -81.21
C GLY A 270 62.89 3.17 -80.62
N ALA A 271 62.91 1.95 -81.17
CA ALA A 271 62.15 0.82 -80.62
C ALA A 271 62.61 0.46 -79.18
N LEU A 272 63.91 0.58 -78.87
CA LEU A 272 64.42 0.39 -77.50
C LEU A 272 64.04 1.53 -76.54
N MET A 273 63.81 2.75 -77.04
CA MET A 273 63.24 3.86 -76.28
C MET A 273 61.74 3.63 -76.02
N GLU A 274 60.98 3.18 -77.03
CA GLU A 274 59.55 2.87 -76.90
C GLU A 274 59.31 1.72 -75.91
N VAL A 275 60.08 0.63 -75.99
CA VAL A 275 59.98 -0.50 -75.05
C VAL A 275 60.22 -0.03 -73.60
N ARG A 276 61.20 0.86 -73.37
CA ARG A 276 61.42 1.46 -72.05
C ARG A 276 60.24 2.33 -71.60
N GLY A 277 59.75 3.23 -72.45
CA GLY A 277 58.57 4.05 -72.13
C GLY A 277 57.30 3.22 -71.88
N LEU A 278 57.17 2.03 -72.49
CA LEU A 278 56.10 1.07 -72.18
C LEU A 278 56.33 0.33 -70.86
N GLN A 279 57.58 0.00 -70.52
CA GLN A 279 57.95 -0.58 -69.22
C GLN A 279 57.66 0.40 -68.08
N ASP A 280 58.13 1.65 -68.16
CA ASP A 280 57.88 2.68 -67.15
C ASP A 280 56.37 2.90 -66.92
N ARG A 281 55.58 2.93 -68.02
CA ARG A 281 54.12 3.03 -67.94
C ARG A 281 53.46 1.80 -67.31
N LEU A 282 53.99 0.61 -67.55
CA LEU A 282 53.52 -0.63 -66.92
C LEU A 282 53.83 -0.62 -65.42
N GLU A 283 55.05 -0.22 -65.01
CA GLU A 283 55.43 -0.11 -63.59
C GLU A 283 54.56 0.91 -62.82
N VAL A 284 54.28 2.07 -63.41
CA VAL A 284 53.33 3.04 -62.83
C VAL A 284 51.92 2.45 -62.72
N SER A 285 51.45 1.72 -63.73
CA SER A 285 50.15 1.04 -63.70
C SER A 285 50.09 -0.04 -62.62
N ASP A 286 51.14 -0.86 -62.48
CA ASP A 286 51.24 -1.91 -61.47
C ASP A 286 51.32 -1.33 -60.05
N HIS A 287 51.99 -0.19 -59.87
CA HIS A 287 52.00 0.54 -58.61
C HIS A 287 50.59 1.04 -58.25
N VAL A 288 49.87 1.69 -59.18
CA VAL A 288 48.50 2.17 -58.98
C VAL A 288 47.54 1.01 -58.67
N THR A 289 47.60 -0.10 -59.42
CA THR A 289 46.77 -1.27 -59.11
C THR A 289 47.17 -1.90 -57.77
N GLY A 290 48.43 -1.79 -57.35
CA GLY A 290 48.91 -2.16 -56.02
C GLY A 290 48.34 -1.30 -54.89
N CYS A 291 48.23 0.02 -55.09
CA CYS A 291 47.56 0.94 -54.17
C CYS A 291 46.07 0.58 -54.02
N LEU A 292 45.34 0.47 -55.14
CA LEU A 292 43.91 0.12 -55.13
C LEU A 292 43.66 -1.26 -54.47
N ARG A 293 44.55 -2.24 -54.68
CA ARG A 293 44.49 -3.55 -53.99
C ARG A 293 44.79 -3.47 -52.49
N ARG A 294 45.45 -2.43 -51.97
CA ARG A 294 45.59 -2.18 -50.53
C ARG A 294 44.35 -1.50 -49.98
N GLU A 295 43.89 -0.43 -50.62
CA GLU A 295 42.68 0.30 -50.25
C GLU A 295 41.43 -0.60 -50.19
N LEU A 296 41.25 -1.49 -51.18
CA LEU A 296 40.16 -2.49 -51.17
C LEU A 296 40.23 -3.45 -49.97
N ARG A 297 41.44 -3.84 -49.54
CA ARG A 297 41.62 -4.69 -48.34
C ARG A 297 41.35 -3.91 -47.05
N GLU A 298 41.79 -2.66 -46.97
CA GLU A 298 41.52 -1.77 -45.83
C GLU A 298 40.03 -1.44 -45.70
N LEU A 299 39.32 -1.21 -46.82
CA LEU A 299 37.86 -1.07 -46.82
C LEU A 299 37.17 -2.36 -46.39
N GLY A 300 37.66 -3.52 -46.83
CA GLY A 300 37.17 -4.83 -46.38
C GLY A 300 37.33 -5.04 -44.88
N THR A 301 38.50 -4.72 -44.29
CA THR A 301 38.69 -4.84 -42.83
C THR A 301 37.78 -3.88 -42.06
N ARG A 302 37.68 -2.61 -42.48
CA ARG A 302 36.74 -1.63 -41.91
C ARG A 302 35.29 -2.11 -41.96
N GLN A 303 34.86 -2.69 -43.09
CA GLN A 303 33.52 -3.26 -43.24
C GLN A 303 33.28 -4.41 -42.27
N THR A 304 34.23 -5.35 -42.13
CA THR A 304 34.09 -6.47 -41.18
C THR A 304 34.04 -6.00 -39.72
N HIS A 305 34.80 -4.97 -39.37
CA HIS A 305 34.79 -4.37 -38.04
C HIS A 305 33.43 -3.72 -37.73
N MET A 306 32.93 -2.87 -38.63
CA MET A 306 31.61 -2.24 -38.53
C MET A 306 30.48 -3.29 -38.42
N HIS A 307 30.56 -4.41 -39.15
CA HIS A 307 29.59 -5.50 -39.02
C HIS A 307 29.64 -6.19 -37.65
N ALA A 308 30.83 -6.34 -37.05
CA ALA A 308 30.98 -6.88 -35.70
C ALA A 308 30.42 -5.94 -34.63
N GLU A 309 30.72 -4.63 -34.71
CA GLU A 309 30.16 -3.61 -33.82
C GLU A 309 28.63 -3.54 -33.92
N LEU A 310 28.09 -3.56 -35.13
CA LEU A 310 26.64 -3.59 -35.38
C LEU A 310 25.98 -4.89 -34.86
N HIS A 311 26.68 -6.01 -34.90
CA HIS A 311 26.19 -7.25 -34.27
C HIS A 311 26.19 -7.13 -32.74
N GLN A 312 27.26 -6.60 -32.13
CA GLN A 312 27.34 -6.34 -30.70
C GLN A 312 26.23 -5.38 -30.22
N ALA A 313 26.02 -4.26 -30.92
CA ALA A 313 24.95 -3.32 -30.62
C ALA A 313 23.56 -3.98 -30.71
N ARG A 314 23.32 -4.85 -31.70
CA ARG A 314 22.08 -5.63 -31.81
C ARG A 314 21.88 -6.58 -30.62
N MET A 315 22.95 -7.22 -30.13
CA MET A 315 22.87 -8.09 -28.95
C MET A 315 22.57 -7.29 -27.68
N GLN A 316 23.21 -6.13 -27.49
CA GLN A 316 22.92 -5.23 -26.37
C GLN A 316 21.47 -4.72 -26.38
N VAL A 317 20.96 -4.31 -27.55
CA VAL A 317 19.56 -3.91 -27.71
C VAL A 317 18.60 -5.06 -27.41
N ALA A 318 18.91 -6.29 -27.83
CA ALA A 318 18.10 -7.46 -27.53
C ALA A 318 18.08 -7.78 -26.02
N GLN A 319 19.22 -7.65 -25.33
CA GLN A 319 19.33 -7.83 -23.87
C GLN A 319 18.50 -6.78 -23.10
N LEU A 320 18.66 -5.50 -23.44
CA LEU A 320 17.88 -4.42 -22.82
C LEU A 320 16.37 -4.55 -23.11
N THR A 321 16.00 -5.03 -24.30
CA THR A 321 14.59 -5.30 -24.66
C THR A 321 14.00 -6.43 -23.82
N LEU A 322 14.78 -7.46 -23.51
CA LEU A 322 14.35 -8.55 -22.62
C LEU A 322 14.13 -8.04 -21.20
N GLN A 323 15.10 -7.32 -20.63
CA GLN A 323 15.00 -6.72 -19.28
C GLN A 323 13.77 -5.79 -19.18
N LEU A 324 13.59 -4.90 -20.16
CA LEU A 324 12.42 -4.02 -20.22
C LEU A 324 11.12 -4.83 -20.26
N SER A 325 11.09 -6.02 -20.89
CA SER A 325 9.90 -6.88 -20.92
C SER A 325 9.63 -7.59 -19.60
N GLU A 326 10.69 -7.95 -18.85
CA GLU A 326 10.62 -8.53 -17.51
C GLU A 326 10.10 -7.50 -16.49
N ASP A 327 10.66 -6.29 -16.47
CA ASP A 327 10.19 -5.18 -15.63
C ASP A 327 8.72 -4.83 -15.92
N ASN A 328 8.33 -4.82 -17.21
CA ASN A 328 6.94 -4.59 -17.62
C ASN A 328 5.99 -5.74 -17.25
N LEU A 329 6.49 -6.95 -16.98
CA LEU A 329 5.68 -8.05 -16.44
C LEU A 329 5.49 -7.84 -14.94
N LEU A 330 6.58 -7.61 -14.19
CA LEU A 330 6.54 -7.35 -12.75
C LEU A 330 5.60 -6.20 -12.39
N LEU A 331 5.70 -5.06 -13.09
CA LEU A 331 4.79 -3.91 -12.90
C LEU A 331 3.31 -4.22 -13.18
N ARG A 332 2.99 -5.25 -13.97
CA ARG A 332 1.60 -5.70 -14.18
C ARG A 332 1.15 -6.65 -13.07
N GLU A 333 2.04 -7.53 -12.62
CA GLU A 333 1.79 -8.45 -11.50
C GLU A 333 1.58 -7.68 -10.19
N GLU A 334 2.43 -6.70 -9.89
CA GLU A 334 2.25 -5.80 -8.74
C GLU A 334 0.90 -5.06 -8.80
N ARG A 335 0.54 -4.48 -9.95
CA ARG A 335 -0.77 -3.80 -10.12
C ARG A 335 -1.96 -4.76 -9.95
N ALA A 336 -1.81 -6.02 -10.35
CA ALA A 336 -2.83 -7.04 -10.15
C ALA A 336 -2.94 -7.41 -8.65
N ASN A 337 -1.81 -7.58 -7.96
CA ASN A 337 -1.76 -7.86 -6.53
C ASN A 337 -2.39 -6.72 -5.71
N TRP A 338 -2.02 -5.46 -5.99
CA TRP A 338 -2.65 -4.28 -5.38
C TRP A 338 -4.17 -4.20 -5.62
N ALA A 339 -4.64 -4.66 -6.78
CA ALA A 339 -6.08 -4.72 -7.05
C ALA A 339 -6.78 -5.78 -6.20
N LEU A 340 -6.18 -6.97 -6.09
CA LEU A 340 -6.68 -8.11 -5.29
C LEU A 340 -6.66 -7.81 -3.78
N GLU A 341 -5.57 -7.26 -3.25
CA GLU A 341 -5.45 -6.87 -1.84
C GLU A 341 -6.50 -5.85 -1.45
N ARG A 342 -6.71 -4.82 -2.28
CA ARG A 342 -7.74 -3.80 -2.09
C ARG A 342 -9.15 -4.39 -2.13
N GLU A 343 -9.41 -5.43 -2.91
CA GLU A 343 -10.69 -6.16 -2.89
C GLU A 343 -10.82 -7.02 -1.63
N ALA A 344 -9.75 -7.71 -1.20
CA ALA A 344 -9.71 -8.44 0.06
C ALA A 344 -9.97 -7.53 1.28
N PHE A 345 -9.36 -6.34 1.33
CA PHE A 345 -9.63 -5.34 2.38
C PHE A 345 -11.09 -4.85 2.36
N LYS A 346 -11.68 -4.62 1.18
CA LYS A 346 -13.11 -4.27 1.07
C LYS A 346 -14.02 -5.39 1.60
N HIS A 347 -13.74 -6.64 1.24
CA HIS A 347 -14.50 -7.78 1.73
C HIS A 347 -14.35 -7.96 3.25
N ALA A 348 -13.13 -7.80 3.79
CA ALA A 348 -12.88 -7.84 5.23
C ALA A 348 -13.63 -6.72 5.98
N ALA A 349 -13.64 -5.49 5.44
CA ALA A 349 -14.36 -4.35 6.01
C ALA A 349 -15.89 -4.57 6.00
N GLU A 350 -16.46 -5.09 4.92
CA GLU A 350 -17.89 -5.39 4.85
C GLU A 350 -18.28 -6.54 5.82
N ILE A 351 -17.42 -7.56 5.97
CA ILE A 351 -17.60 -8.61 6.99
C ILE A 351 -17.57 -8.03 8.41
N ALA A 352 -16.62 -7.12 8.70
CA ALA A 352 -16.53 -6.47 10.02
C ALA A 352 -17.76 -5.59 10.31
N LYS A 353 -18.23 -4.83 9.31
CA LYS A 353 -19.46 -4.04 9.37
C LYS A 353 -20.71 -4.90 9.60
N ASN A 354 -20.82 -6.04 8.94
CA ASN A 354 -21.94 -6.97 9.16
C ASN A 354 -21.93 -7.52 10.60
N LYS A 355 -20.76 -7.94 11.10
CA LYS A 355 -20.61 -8.36 12.51
C LYS A 355 -20.96 -7.25 13.50
N LEU A 356 -20.58 -6.00 13.21
CA LEU A 356 -20.96 -4.85 14.02
C LEU A 356 -22.49 -4.67 14.06
N ASN A 357 -23.16 -4.77 12.90
CA ASN A 357 -24.62 -4.69 12.82
C ASN A 357 -25.31 -5.83 13.60
N ASP A 358 -24.80 -7.06 13.48
CA ASP A 358 -25.33 -8.22 14.23
C ASP A 358 -25.23 -7.98 15.75
N LEU A 359 -24.08 -7.48 16.22
CA LEU A 359 -23.85 -7.12 17.62
C LEU A 359 -24.70 -5.92 18.08
N SER A 360 -24.93 -4.91 17.23
CA SER A 360 -25.83 -3.80 17.53
C SER A 360 -27.27 -4.30 17.74
N CYS A 361 -27.78 -5.17 16.86
CA CYS A 361 -29.11 -5.75 17.03
C CYS A 361 -29.18 -6.72 18.23
N GLU A 362 -28.08 -7.36 18.63
CA GLU A 362 -28.02 -8.10 19.90
C GLU A 362 -28.07 -7.17 21.12
N LEU A 363 -27.36 -6.04 21.10
CA LEU A 363 -27.41 -5.03 22.16
C LEU A 363 -28.80 -4.40 22.30
N GLU A 364 -29.45 -4.03 21.18
CA GLU A 364 -30.82 -3.51 21.15
C GLU A 364 -31.80 -4.49 21.83
N ARG A 365 -31.81 -5.76 21.41
CA ARG A 365 -32.64 -6.82 22.02
C ARG A 365 -32.35 -7.03 23.51
N LYS A 366 -31.10 -6.85 23.95
CA LYS A 366 -30.73 -6.96 25.38
C LYS A 366 -31.18 -5.75 26.18
N GLU A 367 -31.12 -4.56 25.61
CA GLU A 367 -31.61 -3.33 26.25
C GLU A 367 -33.14 -3.33 26.36
N GLU A 368 -33.87 -3.73 25.31
CA GLU A 368 -35.32 -3.96 25.34
C GLU A 368 -35.71 -4.89 26.51
N TRP A 369 -35.06 -6.06 26.61
CA TRP A 369 -35.31 -7.00 27.70
C TRP A 369 -34.98 -6.42 29.08
N LEU A 370 -33.92 -5.62 29.20
CA LEU A 370 -33.60 -4.92 30.46
C LEU A 370 -34.62 -3.83 30.82
N GLN A 371 -35.24 -3.18 29.83
CA GLN A 371 -36.35 -2.25 30.06
C GLN A 371 -37.59 -3.00 30.54
N GLU A 372 -37.96 -4.13 29.92
CA GLU A 372 -39.07 -4.99 30.39
C GLU A 372 -38.87 -5.44 31.85
N GLU A 373 -37.68 -5.92 32.19
CA GLU A 373 -37.32 -6.31 33.56
C GLU A 373 -37.30 -5.14 34.56
N ARG A 374 -37.02 -3.91 34.11
CA ARG A 374 -37.15 -2.69 34.94
C ARG A 374 -38.61 -2.36 35.19
N MET A 375 -39.43 -2.35 34.15
CA MET A 375 -40.88 -2.07 34.22
C MET A 375 -41.62 -3.10 35.08
N GLU A 376 -41.29 -4.39 34.97
CA GLU A 376 -41.91 -5.45 35.78
C GLU A 376 -41.53 -5.32 37.27
N ARG A 377 -40.27 -4.98 37.58
CA ARG A 377 -39.85 -4.68 38.96
C ARG A 377 -40.62 -3.50 39.55
N GLU A 378 -40.73 -2.39 38.83
CA GLU A 378 -41.51 -1.23 39.28
C GLU A 378 -42.98 -1.60 39.50
N ARG A 379 -43.60 -2.35 38.58
CA ARG A 379 -44.98 -2.84 38.70
C ARG A 379 -45.18 -3.69 39.95
N LEU A 380 -44.23 -4.56 40.28
CA LEU A 380 -44.24 -5.38 41.49
C LEU A 380 -44.03 -4.56 42.77
N GLU A 381 -43.14 -3.56 42.76
CA GLU A 381 -42.91 -2.65 43.90
C GLU A 381 -44.13 -1.79 44.22
N VAL A 382 -44.81 -1.25 43.19
CA VAL A 382 -46.08 -0.54 43.33
C VAL A 382 -47.16 -1.48 43.87
N GLY A 383 -47.28 -2.69 43.31
CA GLY A 383 -48.23 -3.71 43.78
C GLY A 383 -48.01 -4.11 45.25
N LEU A 384 -46.75 -4.29 45.67
CA LEU A 384 -46.38 -4.56 47.06
C LEU A 384 -46.69 -3.38 47.98
N SER A 385 -46.51 -2.14 47.51
CA SER A 385 -46.83 -0.93 48.27
C SER A 385 -48.34 -0.81 48.52
N ILE A 386 -49.15 -0.96 47.47
CA ILE A 386 -50.61 -1.00 47.57
C ILE A 386 -51.07 -2.12 48.53
N GLN A 387 -50.51 -3.33 48.42
CA GLN A 387 -50.84 -4.42 49.35
C GLN A 387 -50.46 -4.12 50.80
N LYS A 388 -49.32 -3.47 51.06
CA LYS A 388 -48.92 -3.03 52.40
C LYS A 388 -49.94 -2.04 52.96
N ASP A 389 -50.41 -1.09 52.16
CA ASP A 389 -51.36 -0.07 52.60
C ASP A 389 -52.77 -0.64 52.83
N VAL A 390 -53.25 -1.53 51.96
CA VAL A 390 -54.50 -2.28 52.19
C VAL A 390 -54.42 -3.15 53.46
N LYS A 391 -53.27 -3.77 53.74
CA LYS A 391 -53.02 -4.52 54.99
C LYS A 391 -53.04 -3.60 56.22
N LYS A 392 -52.43 -2.40 56.17
CA LYS A 392 -52.52 -1.40 57.25
C LYS A 392 -53.97 -0.97 57.50
N VAL A 393 -54.74 -0.67 56.45
CA VAL A 393 -56.14 -0.23 56.56
C VAL A 393 -57.06 -1.34 57.10
N SER A 394 -56.86 -2.59 56.71
CA SER A 394 -57.63 -3.71 57.26
C SER A 394 -57.25 -4.02 58.72
N GLN A 395 -55.98 -3.85 59.11
CA GLN A 395 -55.54 -3.95 60.51
C GLN A 395 -56.11 -2.83 61.39
N SER A 396 -56.09 -1.56 60.95
CA SER A 396 -56.69 -0.46 61.71
C SER A 396 -58.22 -0.59 61.82
N ARG A 397 -58.89 -1.13 60.79
CA ARG A 397 -60.33 -1.39 60.80
C ARG A 397 -60.75 -2.58 61.66
N THR A 398 -59.87 -3.56 61.89
CA THR A 398 -60.11 -4.69 62.81
C THR A 398 -59.71 -4.38 64.26
N GLN A 399 -58.76 -3.45 64.47
CA GLN A 399 -58.41 -2.95 65.81
C GLN A 399 -59.36 -1.86 66.34
N SER A 400 -60.32 -1.37 65.54
CA SER A 400 -61.36 -0.42 65.99
C SER A 400 -62.79 -0.92 65.71
N PRO A 401 -63.34 -1.83 66.53
CA PRO A 401 -64.77 -2.19 66.48
C PRO A 401 -65.71 -1.06 66.89
N ALA A 402 -65.19 0.03 67.47
CA ALA A 402 -65.99 1.08 68.11
C ALA A 402 -66.49 2.18 67.14
N PHE A 403 -65.81 2.42 66.01
CA PHE A 403 -66.08 3.63 65.22
C PHE A 403 -67.19 3.47 64.16
N PHE A 404 -67.45 2.25 63.66
CA PHE A 404 -68.39 2.03 62.55
C PHE A 404 -69.88 1.89 62.95
N ARG A 405 -70.24 2.04 64.24
CA ARG A 405 -71.64 2.01 64.69
C ARG A 405 -72.34 3.39 64.70
N ALA A 406 -71.64 4.47 64.36
CA ALA A 406 -72.12 5.85 64.51
C ALA A 406 -72.52 6.58 63.20
N MET A 407 -72.33 5.98 62.02
CA MET A 407 -72.50 6.64 60.71
C MET A 407 -73.69 6.11 59.88
N PHE A 408 -74.62 5.36 60.49
CA PHE A 408 -75.81 4.82 59.82
C PHE A 408 -77.12 5.47 60.31
N VAL A 409 -77.11 6.79 60.52
CA VAL A 409 -78.31 7.61 60.76
C VAL A 409 -78.14 8.96 60.04
N ASN A 410 -79.10 9.30 59.17
CA ASN A 410 -79.20 10.52 58.33
C ASN A 410 -78.14 10.62 57.22
N TYR A 411 -78.49 10.53 55.93
CA TYR A 411 -79.42 11.46 55.27
C TYR A 411 -80.14 10.82 54.07
N SER A 412 -81.43 11.16 53.91
CA SER A 412 -82.24 10.90 52.71
C SER A 412 -82.77 12.23 52.16
N ASP A 413 -83.12 12.24 50.87
CA ASP A 413 -83.60 13.38 50.06
C ASP A 413 -82.59 14.52 49.82
N ALA A 414 -82.38 15.01 48.59
CA ALA A 414 -83.35 15.18 47.51
C ALA A 414 -82.74 15.25 46.08
N GLY A 415 -83.58 15.05 45.06
CA GLY A 415 -83.59 15.96 43.90
C GLY A 415 -82.80 15.60 42.63
N THR A 416 -83.43 14.84 41.74
CA THR A 416 -83.39 14.94 40.25
C THR A 416 -82.75 16.20 39.64
N ASN A 417 -81.96 16.14 38.55
CA ASN A 417 -82.50 15.98 37.18
C ASN A 417 -81.45 15.65 36.07
N ARG A 418 -81.97 15.31 34.88
CA ARG A 418 -81.43 15.39 33.48
C ARG A 418 -80.29 16.40 33.21
N GLU A 419 -79.44 16.36 32.17
CA GLU A 419 -79.24 15.58 30.91
C GLU A 419 -77.86 16.02 30.30
N ALA A 420 -77.23 15.50 29.22
CA ALA A 420 -77.46 14.43 28.23
C ALA A 420 -76.13 14.09 27.47
N SER A 421 -76.19 13.14 26.53
CA SER A 421 -75.42 13.07 25.25
C SER A 421 -73.96 12.58 25.17
N ARG A 422 -73.83 11.49 24.38
CA ARG A 422 -72.87 11.22 23.28
C ARG A 422 -71.41 10.82 23.58
N ASN A 423 -71.23 9.49 23.52
CA ASN A 423 -70.36 8.69 22.63
C ASN A 423 -68.92 9.15 22.23
N PRO A 424 -67.99 8.19 22.04
CA PRO A 424 -66.56 8.47 21.82
C PRO A 424 -66.14 8.38 20.34
N GLU A 425 -65.21 9.23 19.91
CA GLU A 425 -64.34 8.97 18.75
C GLU A 425 -62.91 9.53 18.95
N GLN A 426 -61.95 8.63 18.73
CA GLN A 426 -60.72 8.76 17.93
C GLN A 426 -59.86 10.04 17.90
N THR A 427 -58.54 9.76 17.79
CA THR A 427 -57.43 10.52 17.15
C THR A 427 -56.54 11.39 18.07
N VAL A 428 -55.22 11.49 17.90
CA VAL A 428 -54.29 10.79 16.97
C VAL A 428 -52.88 10.68 17.59
N LEU A 429 -52.11 9.67 17.17
CA LEU A 429 -50.66 9.60 17.43
C LEU A 429 -49.90 10.65 16.61
N HIS A 430 -49.30 11.64 17.27
CA HIS A 430 -48.03 12.20 16.79
C HIS A 430 -47.32 12.98 17.89
N ASN A 431 -46.18 12.47 18.37
CA ASN A 431 -45.02 13.28 18.73
C ASN A 431 -43.79 12.42 19.05
N ILE A 432 -42.76 12.57 18.20
CA ILE A 432 -41.36 12.76 18.59
C ILE A 432 -40.79 11.74 19.59
N MET A 433 -40.07 10.74 19.10
CA MET A 433 -38.61 10.85 18.96
C MET A 433 -38.08 9.92 17.86
#